data_AF-A0A1M4XUX9-F1
#
_entry.id   AF-A0A1M4XUX9-F1
#
_cell.length_a   1.000
_cell.length_b   1.000
_cell.length_c   1.000
_cell.angle_alpha   90.00
_cell.angle_beta   90.00
_cell.angle_gamma   90.00
#
_symmetry.space_group_name_H-M   'P 1'
#
loop_
_entity.id
_entity.type
_entity.pdbx_description
1 polymer ?
#
loop_
_entity_poly.entity_id
_entity_poly.type
_entity_poly.pdbx_seq_one_letter_code
_entity_poly.pdbx_strand_id
1 'polypeptide(L)'
;MAEFRLNEITNEQILIVESRLKRPKDYKDKEVVEKISFKENCPFCVGNEEQTPPEVYRDGDPWDVRVVENKFPILGREGAITGYHYVVIETADHSKNLHEMSEDEIYKVVKSFIKVSEELYKKQDVKYVQIFKNYKKEAGASLEHPHSQIIAIKRCLKR
;
A
#
# COMPACT_ATOMS: atom_id res chain seq x y z
N MET A 1 28.23 8.58 19.65
CA MET A 1 28.94 7.29 19.75
C MET A 1 28.70 6.48 18.47
N ALA A 2 29.52 5.46 18.17
CA ALA A 2 29.26 4.51 17.09
C ALA A 2 29.21 3.08 17.65
N GLU A 3 28.16 2.32 17.36
CA GLU A 3 27.98 0.96 17.88
C GLU A 3 27.25 0.05 16.87
N PHE A 4 27.47 -1.26 16.97
CA PHE A 4 26.69 -2.25 16.22
C PHE A 4 25.60 -2.83 17.12
N ARG A 5 24.39 -2.99 16.56
CA ARG A 5 23.29 -3.75 17.18
C ARG A 5 22.81 -4.83 16.23
N LEU A 6 22.35 -5.96 16.76
CA LEU A 6 21.73 -7.03 15.97
C LEU A 6 20.21 -6.83 15.96
N ASN A 7 19.59 -6.86 14.79
CA ASN A 7 18.14 -6.95 14.66
C ASN A 7 17.72 -8.42 14.76
N GLU A 8 17.06 -8.83 15.84
CA GLU A 8 16.67 -10.25 16.04
C GLU A 8 15.59 -10.74 15.08
N ILE A 9 14.85 -9.84 14.43
CA ILE A 9 13.81 -10.21 13.45
C ILE A 9 14.45 -10.55 12.10
N THR A 10 15.45 -9.77 11.66
CA THR A 10 16.11 -9.95 10.35
C THR A 10 17.46 -10.65 10.44
N ASN A 11 18.02 -10.81 11.65
CA ASN A 11 19.40 -11.24 11.93
C ASN A 11 20.48 -10.38 11.26
N GLU A 12 20.17 -9.12 10.95
CA GLU A 12 21.11 -8.18 10.35
C GLU A 12 21.82 -7.33 11.41
N GLN A 13 23.11 -7.06 11.21
CA GLN A 13 23.85 -6.10 12.02
C GLN A 13 23.61 -4.67 11.51
N ILE A 14 23.19 -3.79 12.40
CA ILE A 14 22.93 -2.38 12.15
C ILE A 14 24.02 -1.55 12.83
N LEU A 15 24.68 -0.70 12.06
CA LEU A 15 25.61 0.30 12.57
C LEU A 15 24.85 1.58 12.95
N ILE A 16 24.91 1.96 14.22
CA ILE A 16 24.31 3.19 14.75
C ILE A 16 25.44 4.21 14.97
N VAL A 17 25.33 5.40 14.37
CA VAL A 17 26.31 6.48 14.50
C VAL A 17 25.60 7.81 14.76
N GLU A 18 25.46 8.19 16.03
CA GLU A 18 24.70 9.38 16.46
C GLU A 18 25.24 10.69 15.87
N SER A 19 26.56 10.79 15.67
CA SER A 19 27.21 12.01 15.16
C SER A 19 26.72 12.40 13.76
N ARG A 20 26.12 11.46 13.00
CA ARG A 20 25.57 11.73 11.66
C ARG A 20 24.35 12.66 11.67
N LEU A 21 23.67 12.84 12.81
CA LEU A 21 22.56 13.78 12.92
C LEU A 21 23.00 15.24 12.76
N LYS A 22 24.26 15.56 13.06
CA LYS A 22 24.83 16.92 12.96
C LYS A 22 25.32 17.27 11.55
N ARG A 23 25.14 16.38 10.57
CA ARG A 23 25.58 16.63 9.20
C ARG A 23 24.75 17.78 8.60
N PRO A 24 25.39 18.80 8.01
CA PRO A 24 24.68 19.84 7.28
C PRO A 24 23.74 19.24 6.22
N LYS A 25 22.53 19.78 6.11
CA LYS A 25 21.54 19.40 5.11
C LYS A 25 21.35 20.58 4.16
N ASP A 26 21.68 20.36 2.89
CA ASP A 26 21.53 21.36 1.82
C ASP A 26 20.21 21.19 1.03
N TYR A 27 19.39 20.21 1.39
CA TYR A 27 18.09 19.97 0.76
C TYR A 27 17.02 20.88 1.37
N LYS A 28 16.24 21.52 0.49
CA LYS A 28 15.11 22.38 0.85
C LYS A 28 13.96 21.55 1.43
N ASP A 29 13.15 22.18 2.29
CA ASP A 29 11.91 21.63 2.78
C ASP A 29 10.91 21.36 1.64
N LYS A 30 10.05 20.36 1.82
CA LYS A 30 9.11 19.90 0.79
C LYS A 30 8.04 20.96 0.49
N GLU A 31 7.65 21.05 -0.78
CA GLU A 31 6.52 21.87 -1.22
C GLU A 31 5.22 21.44 -0.52
N VAL A 32 4.44 22.43 -0.09
CA VAL A 32 3.10 22.22 0.44
C VAL A 32 2.18 21.96 -0.75
N VAL A 33 1.70 20.72 -0.87
CA VAL A 33 0.72 20.35 -1.90
C VAL A 33 -0.67 20.74 -1.40
N GLU A 34 -1.44 21.40 -2.26
CA GLU A 34 -2.83 21.77 -1.97
C GLU A 34 -3.70 20.51 -1.81
N LYS A 35 -4.49 20.45 -0.73
CA LYS A 35 -5.36 19.30 -0.46
C LYS A 35 -6.69 19.49 -1.17
N ILE A 36 -6.98 18.60 -2.10
CA ILE A 36 -8.27 18.51 -2.79
C ILE A 36 -8.96 17.19 -2.42
N SER A 37 -10.27 17.21 -2.18
CA SER A 37 -11.04 16.00 -1.88
C SER A 37 -11.39 15.18 -3.11
N PHE A 38 -11.39 15.81 -4.29
CA PHE A 38 -11.72 15.18 -5.57
C PHE A 38 -10.80 15.69 -6.69
N LYS A 39 -10.45 14.79 -7.61
CA LYS A 39 -9.67 15.08 -8.81
C LYS A 39 -10.25 14.31 -9.98
N GLU A 40 -10.75 15.02 -10.99
CA GLU A 40 -11.49 14.47 -12.13
C GLU A 40 -10.72 13.37 -12.89
N ASN A 41 -9.42 13.56 -13.09
CA ASN A 41 -8.58 12.60 -13.82
C ASN A 41 -7.96 11.50 -12.94
N CYS A 42 -8.38 11.38 -11.68
CA CYS A 42 -7.89 10.33 -10.80
C CYS A 42 -8.86 9.12 -10.83
N PRO A 43 -8.40 7.93 -11.22
CA PRO A 43 -9.25 6.74 -11.32
C PRO A 43 -9.74 6.24 -9.94
N PHE A 44 -9.13 6.69 -8.85
CA PHE A 44 -9.48 6.26 -7.49
C PHE A 44 -10.48 7.20 -6.81
N CYS A 45 -10.78 8.35 -7.40
CA CYS A 45 -11.83 9.23 -6.90
C CYS A 45 -13.22 8.62 -7.13
N VAL A 46 -14.16 8.94 -6.23
CA VAL A 46 -15.58 8.54 -6.35
C VAL A 46 -16.16 9.03 -7.68
N GLY A 47 -16.92 8.19 -8.36
CA GLY A 47 -17.51 8.47 -9.68
C GLY A 47 -16.64 8.04 -10.87
N ASN A 48 -15.38 7.68 -10.63
CA ASN A 48 -14.45 7.20 -11.66
C ASN A 48 -14.23 5.68 -11.61
N GLU A 49 -15.16 4.92 -11.01
CA GLU A 49 -15.01 3.48 -10.76
C GLU A 49 -14.81 2.68 -12.05
N GLU A 50 -15.39 3.13 -13.17
CA GLU A 50 -15.20 2.51 -14.50
C GLU A 50 -13.76 2.60 -15.03
N GLN A 51 -12.94 3.50 -14.48
CA GLN A 51 -11.53 3.65 -14.83
C GLN A 51 -10.62 2.65 -14.08
N THR A 52 -11.18 1.92 -13.11
CA THR A 52 -10.46 0.88 -12.34
C THR A 52 -10.73 -0.52 -12.89
N PRO A 53 -9.77 -1.46 -12.76
CA PRO A 53 -10.04 -2.88 -12.99
C PRO A 53 -11.12 -3.42 -12.04
N PRO A 54 -11.56 -4.69 -12.21
CA PRO A 54 -12.62 -5.27 -11.41
C PRO A 54 -12.43 -5.11 -9.90
N GLU A 55 -13.53 -4.77 -9.23
CA GLU A 55 -13.61 -4.69 -7.78
C GLU A 55 -13.69 -6.08 -7.16
N VAL A 56 -12.95 -6.30 -6.08
CA VAL A 56 -12.95 -7.54 -5.29
C VAL A 56 -13.49 -7.33 -3.88
N TYR A 57 -13.55 -6.08 -3.39
CA TYR A 57 -14.12 -5.73 -2.08
C TYR A 57 -14.57 -4.26 -2.06
N ARG A 58 -15.62 -3.99 -1.28
CA ARG A 58 -16.15 -2.65 -1.00
C ARG A 58 -16.71 -2.59 0.41
N ASP A 59 -16.46 -1.48 1.10
CA ASP A 59 -17.10 -1.10 2.36
C ASP A 59 -17.77 0.28 2.18
N GLY A 60 -18.97 0.49 2.72
CA GLY A 60 -19.73 1.74 2.61
C GLY A 60 -20.58 1.89 1.34
N ASP A 61 -21.36 2.99 1.27
CA ASP A 61 -22.21 3.37 0.12
C ASP A 61 -22.07 4.89 -0.13
N PRO A 62 -21.59 5.35 -1.30
CA PRO A 62 -21.19 4.58 -2.49
C PRO A 62 -19.95 3.70 -2.24
N TRP A 63 -19.02 4.14 -1.39
CA TRP A 63 -17.93 3.38 -0.73
C TRP A 63 -17.05 4.28 0.15
N ASP A 64 -16.52 3.74 1.24
CA ASP A 64 -15.45 4.31 2.08
C ASP A 64 -14.08 3.72 1.71
N VAL A 65 -14.04 2.41 1.45
CA VAL A 65 -12.83 1.67 1.05
C VAL A 65 -13.18 0.76 -0.11
N ARG A 66 -12.31 0.69 -1.13
CA ARG A 66 -12.43 -0.24 -2.25
C ARG A 66 -11.16 -1.04 -2.43
N VAL A 67 -11.30 -2.28 -2.88
CA VAL A 67 -10.17 -3.08 -3.35
C VAL A 67 -10.43 -3.54 -4.77
N VAL A 68 -9.48 -3.28 -5.64
CA VAL A 68 -9.57 -3.56 -7.08
C VAL A 68 -8.36 -4.35 -7.54
N GLU A 69 -8.49 -5.07 -8.66
CA GLU A 69 -7.32 -5.66 -9.31
C GLU A 69 -6.30 -4.58 -9.69
N ASN A 70 -5.01 -4.87 -9.52
CA ASN A 70 -3.99 -3.96 -10.01
C ASN A 70 -3.90 -4.08 -11.53
N LYS A 71 -4.05 -2.96 -12.25
CA LYS A 71 -3.96 -2.89 -13.72
C LYS A 71 -2.60 -3.33 -14.25
N PHE A 72 -1.55 -3.18 -13.44
CA PHE A 72 -0.17 -3.54 -13.76
C PHE A 72 0.38 -4.49 -12.67
N PRO A 73 -0.07 -5.76 -12.66
CA PRO A 73 0.30 -6.70 -11.61
C PRO A 73 1.80 -7.05 -11.66
N ILE A 74 2.45 -7.16 -10.50
CA ILE A 74 3.87 -7.56 -10.42
C ILE A 74 4.02 -9.08 -10.54
N LEU A 75 2.96 -9.82 -10.19
CA LEU A 75 2.91 -11.27 -10.33
C LEU A 75 2.18 -11.65 -11.62
N GLY A 76 2.82 -12.52 -12.41
CA GLY A 76 2.22 -13.05 -13.64
C GLY A 76 1.15 -14.11 -13.37
N ARG A 77 0.37 -14.42 -14.41
CA ARG A 77 -0.55 -15.58 -14.41
C ARG A 77 0.20 -16.90 -14.69
N GLU A 78 1.35 -16.81 -15.34
CA GLU A 78 2.20 -17.93 -15.74
C GLU A 78 3.65 -17.66 -15.30
N GLY A 79 4.45 -18.73 -15.18
CA GLY A 79 5.86 -18.65 -14.81
C GLY A 79 6.17 -19.11 -13.38
N ALA A 80 7.39 -18.81 -12.92
CA ALA A 80 7.93 -19.33 -11.67
C ALA A 80 7.32 -18.71 -10.40
N ILE A 81 6.80 -17.48 -10.53
CA ILE A 81 6.16 -16.73 -9.44
C ILE A 81 4.81 -16.24 -9.96
N THR A 82 3.74 -16.82 -9.44
CA THR A 82 2.36 -16.47 -9.78
C THR A 82 1.59 -16.03 -8.55
N GLY A 83 0.54 -15.24 -8.77
CA GLY A 83 -0.24 -14.72 -7.66
C GLY A 83 -1.30 -13.70 -8.04
N TYR A 84 -1.77 -12.99 -7.02
CA TYR A 84 -2.72 -11.89 -7.15
C TYR A 84 -2.05 -10.59 -6.73
N HIS A 85 -2.43 -9.49 -7.38
CA HIS A 85 -1.99 -8.15 -7.01
C HIS A 85 -3.20 -7.22 -7.00
N TYR A 86 -3.51 -6.67 -5.85
CA TYR A 86 -4.63 -5.78 -5.62
C TYR A 86 -4.19 -4.41 -5.11
N VAL A 87 -4.99 -3.40 -5.41
CA VAL A 87 -4.86 -2.04 -4.87
C VAL A 87 -6.01 -1.82 -3.91
N VAL A 88 -5.70 -1.37 -2.70
CA VAL A 88 -6.67 -0.94 -1.69
C VAL A 88 -6.73 0.57 -1.74
N ILE A 89 -7.85 1.12 -2.19
CA ILE A 89 -8.16 2.55 -2.19
C ILE A 89 -8.72 2.87 -0.81
N GLU A 90 -7.96 3.63 -0.02
CA GLU A 90 -8.13 3.73 1.44
C GLU A 90 -9.25 4.68 1.87
N THR A 91 -9.67 5.58 0.98
CA THR A 91 -10.69 6.58 1.25
C THR A 91 -11.29 7.08 -0.05
N ALA A 92 -12.51 7.60 -0.02
CA ALA A 92 -13.10 8.36 -1.11
C ALA A 92 -12.39 9.72 -1.37
N ASP A 93 -11.71 10.27 -0.35
CA ASP A 93 -11.08 11.59 -0.41
C ASP A 93 -9.65 11.53 -0.99
N HIS A 94 -9.44 12.25 -2.08
CA HIS A 94 -8.20 12.23 -2.84
C HIS A 94 -6.95 12.63 -2.05
N SER A 95 -7.06 13.44 -0.99
CA SER A 95 -5.90 13.97 -0.26
C SER A 95 -5.85 13.56 1.21
N LYS A 96 -6.83 12.80 1.71
CA LYS A 96 -6.91 12.42 3.12
C LYS A 96 -6.05 11.20 3.42
N ASN A 97 -4.84 11.45 3.91
CA ASN A 97 -3.90 10.39 4.22
C ASN A 97 -4.28 9.64 5.49
N LEU A 98 -3.75 8.42 5.66
CA LEU A 98 -4.03 7.55 6.80
C LEU A 98 -3.86 8.23 8.18
N HIS A 99 -2.90 9.15 8.34
CA HIS A 99 -2.66 9.87 9.61
C HIS A 99 -3.68 10.97 9.91
N GLU A 100 -4.58 11.25 8.96
CA GLU A 100 -5.64 12.27 9.03
C GLU A 100 -7.03 11.61 9.13
N MET A 101 -7.07 10.29 9.04
CA MET A 101 -8.28 9.48 9.16
C MET A 101 -8.69 9.33 10.63
N SER A 102 -9.99 9.26 10.86
CA SER A 102 -10.56 8.86 12.14
C SER A 102 -10.29 7.38 12.42
N GLU A 103 -10.47 6.96 13.67
CA GLU A 103 -10.31 5.55 14.05
C GLU A 103 -11.27 4.62 13.28
N ASP A 104 -12.50 5.07 13.00
CA ASP A 104 -13.48 4.30 12.20
C ASP A 104 -13.03 4.11 10.75
N GLU A 105 -12.47 5.16 10.14
CA GLU A 105 -11.94 5.09 8.78
C GLU A 105 -10.73 4.15 8.72
N ILE A 106 -9.80 4.25 9.67
CA ILE A 106 -8.65 3.34 9.77
C ILE A 106 -9.14 1.90 10.00
N TYR A 107 -10.16 1.71 10.84
CA TYR A 107 -10.78 0.41 11.07
C TYR A 107 -11.30 -0.20 9.76
N LYS A 108 -11.98 0.58 8.90
CA LYS A 108 -12.46 0.11 7.59
C LYS A 108 -11.32 -0.29 6.66
N VAL A 109 -10.22 0.46 6.64
CA VAL A 109 -9.02 0.11 5.86
C VAL A 109 -8.43 -1.22 6.36
N VAL A 110 -8.20 -1.37 7.66
CA VAL A 110 -7.64 -2.60 8.25
C VAL A 110 -8.60 -3.79 8.05
N LYS A 111 -9.91 -3.57 8.19
CA LYS A 111 -10.94 -4.58 7.92
C LYS A 111 -10.86 -5.08 6.47
N SER A 112 -10.64 -4.18 5.50
CA SER A 112 -10.46 -4.58 4.10
C SER A 112 -9.22 -5.48 3.93
N PHE A 113 -8.11 -5.16 4.59
CA PHE A 113 -6.90 -5.99 4.57
C PHE A 113 -7.16 -7.40 5.10
N ILE A 114 -7.86 -7.51 6.23
CA ILE A 114 -8.21 -8.79 6.85
C ILE A 114 -9.12 -9.58 5.92
N LYS A 115 -10.23 -8.98 5.48
CA LYS A 115 -11.25 -9.65 4.66
C LYS A 115 -10.68 -10.16 3.35
N VAL A 116 -9.93 -9.32 2.63
CA VAL A 116 -9.33 -9.71 1.34
C VAL A 116 -8.25 -10.78 1.55
N SER A 117 -7.45 -10.69 2.61
CA SER A 117 -6.45 -11.71 2.93
C SER A 117 -7.10 -13.05 3.30
N GLU A 118 -8.17 -13.05 4.08
CA GLU A 118 -8.95 -14.26 4.42
C GLU A 118 -9.46 -14.94 3.14
N GLU A 119 -10.07 -14.20 2.21
CA GLU A 119 -10.54 -14.74 0.93
C GLU A 119 -9.39 -15.27 0.05
N LEU A 120 -8.22 -14.63 0.09
CA LEU A 120 -7.05 -15.11 -0.62
C LEU A 120 -6.50 -16.41 -0.02
N TYR A 121 -6.43 -16.54 1.31
CA TYR A 121 -5.94 -17.75 1.97
C TYR A 121 -6.89 -18.94 1.87
N LYS A 122 -8.18 -18.73 1.55
CA LYS A 122 -9.09 -19.83 1.18
C LYS A 122 -8.71 -20.50 -0.16
N LYS A 123 -7.91 -19.84 -1.00
CA LYS A 123 -7.42 -20.42 -2.25
C LYS A 123 -6.24 -21.36 -1.95
N GLN A 124 -6.38 -22.64 -2.30
CA GLN A 124 -5.44 -23.71 -1.91
C GLN A 124 -3.98 -23.46 -2.35
N ASP A 125 -3.79 -22.63 -3.38
CA ASP A 125 -2.50 -22.32 -3.95
C ASP A 125 -1.81 -21.11 -3.29
N VAL A 126 -2.50 -20.23 -2.54
CA VAL A 126 -1.87 -19.08 -1.89
C VAL A 126 -1.04 -19.51 -0.66
N LYS A 127 0.21 -19.04 -0.57
CA LYS A 127 1.14 -19.35 0.53
C LYS A 127 1.45 -18.17 1.43
N TYR A 128 1.43 -16.97 0.87
CA TYR A 128 1.76 -15.76 1.60
C TYR A 128 1.05 -14.55 1.01
N VAL A 129 0.50 -13.71 1.87
CA VAL A 129 -0.11 -12.43 1.52
C VAL A 129 0.71 -11.32 2.18
N GLN A 130 1.25 -10.43 1.36
CA GLN A 130 1.94 -9.22 1.79
C GLN A 130 1.03 -8.01 1.57
N ILE A 131 0.80 -7.25 2.63
CA ILE A 131 0.19 -5.92 2.57
C ILE A 131 1.29 -4.89 2.71
N PHE A 132 1.29 -3.85 1.87
CA PHE A 132 2.27 -2.76 1.97
C PHE A 132 1.69 -1.46 1.42
N LYS A 133 2.30 -0.34 1.81
CA LYS A 133 1.95 1.00 1.36
C LYS A 133 3.21 1.74 0.93
N ASN A 134 3.16 2.32 -0.26
CA ASN A 134 4.16 3.29 -0.70
C ASN A 134 3.56 4.69 -0.52
N TYR A 135 4.21 5.55 0.26
CA TYR A 135 3.73 6.90 0.52
C TYR A 135 4.70 7.97 0.02
N LYS A 136 4.19 8.86 -0.83
CA LYS A 136 4.92 9.88 -1.60
C LYS A 136 5.82 9.31 -2.69
N LYS A 137 6.16 10.18 -3.65
CA LYS A 137 7.01 9.86 -4.81
C LYS A 137 8.35 9.26 -4.39
N GLU A 138 8.93 9.74 -3.30
CA GLU A 138 10.24 9.25 -2.83
C GLU A 138 10.19 7.82 -2.27
N ALA A 139 9.01 7.31 -1.89
CA ALA A 139 8.80 5.92 -1.51
C ALA A 139 8.20 5.07 -2.66
N GLY A 140 8.18 5.60 -3.90
CA GLY A 140 7.68 4.87 -5.07
C GLY A 140 6.16 4.89 -5.26
N ALA A 141 5.44 5.84 -4.67
CA ALA A 141 4.02 6.04 -4.98
C ALA A 141 3.86 6.63 -6.39
N SER A 142 3.03 6.00 -7.23
CA SER A 142 2.72 6.46 -8.59
C SER A 142 1.47 7.34 -8.67
N LEU A 143 0.62 7.29 -7.66
CA LEU A 143 -0.61 8.07 -7.54
C LEU A 143 -0.64 8.79 -6.19
N GLU A 144 -1.14 10.03 -6.20
CA GLU A 144 -1.31 10.86 -5.01
C GLU A 144 -2.42 10.35 -4.09
N HIS A 145 -3.49 9.81 -4.69
CA HIS A 145 -4.63 9.30 -3.97
C HIS A 145 -4.22 8.18 -2.98
N PRO A 146 -4.59 8.27 -1.70
CA PRO A 146 -4.21 7.31 -0.67
C PRO A 146 -4.57 5.86 -1.02
N HIS A 147 -3.55 5.04 -1.21
CA HIS A 147 -3.75 3.62 -1.47
C HIS A 147 -2.67 2.78 -0.80
N SER A 148 -3.04 1.52 -0.54
CA SER A 148 -2.18 0.41 -0.15
C SER A 148 -2.26 -0.67 -1.22
N GLN A 149 -1.42 -1.69 -1.12
CA GLN A 149 -1.36 -2.80 -2.06
C GLN A 149 -1.35 -4.12 -1.30
N ILE A 150 -1.96 -5.14 -1.91
CA ILE A 150 -1.97 -6.53 -1.42
C ILE A 150 -1.41 -7.41 -2.52
N ILE A 151 -0.35 -8.16 -2.21
CA ILE A 151 0.22 -9.18 -3.09
C ILE A 151 0.05 -10.54 -2.43
N ALA A 152 -0.56 -11.48 -3.14
CA ALA A 152 -0.69 -12.87 -2.70
C ALA A 152 0.14 -13.79 -3.59
N ILE A 153 1.14 -14.45 -3.00
CA ILE A 153 2.06 -15.34 -3.70
C ILE A 153 1.53 -16.77 -3.62
N LYS A 154 1.32 -17.40 -4.77
CA LYS A 154 0.84 -18.79 -4.88
C LYS A 154 1.96 -19.81 -4.82
N ARG A 155 2.94 -19.65 -5.71
CA ARG A 155 4.03 -20.60 -5.86
C ARG A 155 5.32 -19.83 -5.98
N CYS A 156 6.26 -20.14 -5.10
CA CYS A 156 7.67 -19.89 -5.34
C CYS A 156 8.23 -21.25 -5.76
N LEU A 157 8.62 -21.43 -7.03
CA LEU A 157 9.43 -22.60 -7.37
C LEU A 157 10.68 -22.52 -6.49
N LYS A 158 10.84 -23.45 -5.56
CA LYS A 158 12.10 -23.61 -4.82
C LYS A 158 13.21 -23.69 -5.87
N ARG A 159 14.16 -22.75 -5.80
CA ARG A 159 15.43 -22.89 -6.52
C ARG A 159 16.22 -24.06 -5.95
#